data_AF-A0A4D4KPL9-F1
#
_entry.id   AF-A0A4D4KPL9-F1
#
_cell.length_a   1.000
_cell.length_b   1.000
_cell.length_c   1.000
_cell.angle_alpha   90.00
_cell.angle_beta   90.00
_cell.angle_gamma   90.00
#
_symmetry.space_group_name_H-M   'P 1'
#
loop_
_entity.id
_entity.type
_entity.pdbx_description
1 polymer ?
#
loop_
_entity_poly.entity_id
_entity_poly.type
_entity_poly.pdbx_seq_one_letter_code
_entity_poly.pdbx_strand_id
1 'polypeptide(L)'
;MERATSHGARFLDRHTVTAIEREGGRVTAVVTDRGTFPADIVVSAAGFWGPLIGAMAGVPVPLQPLAHQYAKTGPLPELAGVNDPRTEASKPILRFQDRDLYYREHTDRIGIGSYAHRPIPVDPARLPAYDDAPVMPSSLPFTPEDFAPAGRTASSCSPRSARAGSRRASTASSPSRPTACRSSASPARCAASGWPRRCG
;
A
#
# COMPACT_ATOMS: atom_id res chain seq x y z
N MET A 1 -12.96 15.20 4.42
CA MET A 1 -13.01 16.36 3.51
C MET A 1 -13.87 17.46 4.10
N GLU A 2 -15.12 17.19 4.46
CA GLU A 2 -16.08 18.18 5.03
C GLU A 2 -15.49 19.14 6.08
N ARG A 3 -14.88 18.63 7.17
CA ARG A 3 -14.27 19.49 8.20
C ARG A 3 -13.15 20.38 7.66
N ALA A 4 -12.34 19.90 6.73
CA ALA A 4 -11.27 20.71 6.15
C ALA A 4 -11.85 21.78 5.21
N THR A 5 -12.87 21.43 4.42
CA THR A 5 -13.57 22.36 3.55
C THR A 5 -14.28 23.45 4.35
N SER A 6 -14.90 23.14 5.48
CA SER A 6 -15.51 24.15 6.37
C SER A 6 -14.48 25.12 6.98
N HIS A 7 -13.20 24.75 6.98
CA HIS A 7 -12.08 25.61 7.37
C HIS A 7 -11.34 26.24 6.17
N GLY A 8 -11.94 26.21 4.97
CA GLY A 8 -11.44 26.91 3.78
C GLY A 8 -10.57 26.08 2.83
N ALA A 9 -10.35 24.79 3.10
CA ALA A 9 -9.59 23.94 2.19
C ALA A 9 -10.38 23.66 0.89
N ARG A 10 -9.69 23.72 -0.25
CA ARG A 10 -10.23 23.34 -1.56
C ARG A 10 -9.71 21.95 -1.93
N PHE A 11 -10.62 21.06 -2.32
CA PHE A 11 -10.28 19.73 -2.82
C PHE A 11 -10.56 19.70 -4.32
N LEU A 12 -9.51 19.48 -5.11
CA LEU A 12 -9.58 19.39 -6.56
C LEU A 12 -9.18 17.96 -6.94
N ASP A 13 -10.17 17.10 -7.13
CA ASP A 13 -9.95 15.73 -7.58
C ASP A 13 -9.81 15.66 -9.10
N ARG A 14 -9.22 14.58 -9.62
CA ARG A 14 -8.97 14.41 -11.07
C ARG A 14 -8.12 15.55 -11.67
N HIS A 15 -7.25 16.15 -10.85
CA HIS A 15 -6.22 17.09 -11.27
C HIS A 15 -4.87 16.37 -11.15
N THR A 16 -4.41 15.80 -12.25
CA THR A 16 -3.16 15.03 -12.28
C THR A 16 -2.00 16.00 -12.30
N VAL A 17 -1.18 15.99 -11.25
CA VAL A 17 0.06 16.79 -11.22
C VAL A 17 1.02 16.26 -12.27
N THR A 18 1.49 17.14 -13.16
CA THR A 18 2.40 16.81 -14.26
C THR A 18 3.77 17.46 -14.11
N ALA A 19 3.87 18.59 -13.38
CA ALA A 19 5.14 19.23 -13.06
C ALA A 19 5.06 20.09 -11.78
N ILE A 20 6.23 20.42 -11.24
CA ILE A 20 6.40 21.39 -10.14
C ILE A 20 7.31 22.51 -10.65
N GLU A 21 6.77 23.72 -10.76
CA GLU A 21 7.53 24.89 -11.19
C GLU A 21 8.36 25.46 -10.04
N ARG A 22 9.57 25.92 -10.36
CA ARG A 22 10.53 26.42 -9.38
C ARG A 22 11.34 27.58 -9.95
N GLU A 23 11.58 28.57 -9.11
CA GLU A 23 12.43 29.72 -9.41
C GLU A 23 13.29 30.05 -8.18
N GLY A 24 14.56 30.39 -8.38
CA GLY A 24 15.47 30.73 -7.27
C GLY A 24 15.60 29.63 -6.21
N GLY A 25 15.44 28.36 -6.59
CA GLY A 25 15.46 27.22 -5.66
C GLY A 25 14.19 27.02 -4.82
N ARG A 26 13.13 27.80 -5.05
CA ARG A 26 11.84 27.72 -4.36
C ARG A 26 10.74 27.24 -5.31
N VAL A 27 9.72 26.57 -4.78
CA VAL A 27 8.52 26.24 -5.56
C VAL A 27 7.72 27.51 -5.83
N THR A 28 7.13 27.60 -7.01
CA THR A 28 6.29 28.73 -7.41
C THR A 28 4.89 28.28 -7.83
N ALA A 29 4.75 27.08 -8.40
CA ALA A 29 3.47 26.52 -8.79
C ALA A 29 3.47 24.99 -8.92
N VAL A 30 2.26 24.43 -8.93
CA VAL A 30 1.97 23.03 -9.30
C VAL A 30 1.25 23.04 -10.64
N VAL A 31 1.81 22.36 -11.63
CA VAL A 31 1.19 22.20 -12.95
C VAL A 31 0.39 20.92 -12.98
N THR A 32 -0.84 21.00 -13.49
CA THR A 32 -1.74 19.85 -13.66
C THR A 32 -2.25 19.77 -15.10
N ASP A 33 -2.88 18.66 -15.45
CA ASP A 33 -3.65 18.48 -16.68
C ASP A 33 -4.86 19.43 -16.81
N ARG A 34 -5.22 20.16 -15.75
CA ARG A 34 -6.37 21.07 -15.69
C ARG A 34 -5.99 22.49 -15.27
N GLY A 35 -4.71 22.85 -15.42
CA GLY A 35 -4.19 24.19 -15.18
C GLY A 35 -3.05 24.24 -14.17
N THR A 36 -2.53 25.45 -13.97
CA THR A 36 -1.41 25.72 -13.07
C THR A 36 -1.89 26.46 -11.83
N PHE A 37 -1.44 26.01 -10.66
CA PHE A 37 -1.83 26.56 -9.37
C PHE A 37 -0.61 27.17 -8.68
N PRO A 38 -0.57 28.51 -8.48
CA PRO A 38 0.48 29.16 -7.70
C PRO A 38 0.53 28.62 -6.28
N ALA A 39 1.73 28.37 -5.76
CA ALA A 39 1.92 27.84 -4.42
C ALA A 39 3.29 28.25 -3.85
N ASP A 40 3.27 28.86 -2.66
CA ASP A 40 4.49 29.16 -1.90
C ASP A 40 5.10 27.92 -1.24
N ILE A 41 4.24 26.94 -0.90
CA ILE A 41 4.59 25.69 -0.22
C ILE A 41 3.85 24.54 -0.90
N VAL A 42 4.57 23.47 -1.21
CA VAL A 42 4.02 22.22 -1.72
C VAL A 42 4.42 21.07 -0.82
N VAL A 43 3.44 20.28 -0.36
CA VAL A 43 3.66 19.07 0.44
C VAL A 43 3.30 17.85 -0.41
N SER A 44 4.29 17.01 -0.70
CA SER A 44 4.04 15.75 -1.42
C SER A 44 3.48 14.70 -0.46
N ALA A 45 2.16 14.48 -0.56
CA ALA A 45 1.44 13.40 0.12
C ALA A 45 1.04 12.27 -0.85
N ALA A 46 1.80 12.09 -1.94
CA ALA A 46 1.44 11.24 -3.08
C ALA A 46 1.67 9.72 -2.87
N GLY A 47 1.84 9.25 -1.63
CA GLY A 47 2.01 7.84 -1.31
C GLY A 47 3.09 7.15 -2.18
N PHE A 48 2.72 6.06 -2.86
CA PHE A 48 3.65 5.30 -3.68
C PHE A 48 3.99 5.98 -5.03
N TRP A 49 3.31 7.06 -5.41
CA TRP A 49 3.72 7.94 -6.51
C TRP A 49 4.76 8.98 -6.08
N GLY A 50 5.17 8.98 -4.80
CA GLY A 50 6.19 9.88 -4.26
C GLY A 50 7.46 10.02 -5.11
N PRO A 51 8.05 8.93 -5.64
CA PRO A 51 9.19 9.00 -6.57
C PRO A 51 8.94 9.84 -7.82
N LEU A 52 7.75 9.77 -8.41
CA LEU A 52 7.39 10.55 -9.61
C LEU A 52 7.27 12.03 -9.30
N ILE A 53 6.58 12.38 -8.19
CA ILE A 53 6.47 13.77 -7.74
C ILE A 53 7.84 14.33 -7.31
N GLY A 54 8.66 13.51 -6.66
CA GLY A 54 10.03 13.84 -6.30
C GLY A 54 10.87 14.20 -7.52
N ALA A 55 10.79 13.39 -8.59
CA ALA A 55 11.48 13.64 -9.85
C ALA A 55 11.06 14.98 -10.48
N MET A 56 9.77 15.33 -10.46
CA MET A 56 9.27 16.63 -10.94
C MET A 56 9.89 17.81 -10.17
N ALA A 57 10.17 17.62 -8.88
CA ALA A 57 10.83 18.61 -8.04
C ALA A 57 12.37 18.44 -7.97
N GLY A 58 12.98 17.55 -8.76
CA GLY A 58 14.42 17.26 -8.67
C GLY A 58 14.89 16.76 -7.30
N VAL A 59 13.99 16.16 -6.51
CA VAL A 59 14.27 15.60 -5.18
C VAL A 59 14.16 14.07 -5.25
N PRO A 60 15.25 13.32 -5.02
CA PRO A 60 15.17 11.86 -5.00
C PRO A 60 14.38 11.39 -3.79
N VAL A 61 13.28 10.66 -4.02
CA VAL A 61 12.47 10.05 -2.96
C VAL A 61 12.81 8.55 -2.89
N PRO A 62 13.47 8.08 -1.81
CA PRO A 62 13.93 6.69 -1.70
C PRO A 62 12.79 5.75 -1.26
N LEU A 63 11.84 5.53 -2.15
CA LEU A 63 10.65 4.70 -1.96
C LEU A 63 10.49 3.76 -3.15
N GLN A 64 10.26 2.47 -2.87
CA GLN A 64 9.94 1.46 -3.87
C GLN A 64 8.48 1.00 -3.66
N PRO A 65 7.59 1.22 -4.65
CA PRO A 65 6.25 0.64 -4.61
C PRO A 65 6.33 -0.87 -4.73
N LEU A 66 5.63 -1.59 -3.84
CA LEU A 66 5.54 -3.05 -3.82
C LEU A 66 4.07 -3.47 -3.75
N ALA A 67 3.69 -4.54 -4.45
CA ALA A 67 2.39 -5.16 -4.29
C ALA A 67 2.38 -6.13 -3.09
N HIS A 68 1.25 -6.16 -2.39
CA HIS A 68 0.98 -6.99 -1.21
C HIS A 68 -0.34 -7.76 -1.41
N GLN A 69 -0.34 -9.06 -1.11
CA GLN A 69 -1.50 -9.92 -1.36
C GLN A 69 -2.52 -9.85 -0.21
N TYR A 70 -3.79 -9.67 -0.55
CA TYR A 70 -4.90 -9.67 0.40
C TYR A 70 -6.09 -10.47 -0.13
N ALA A 71 -6.57 -11.43 0.66
CA ALA A 71 -7.75 -12.22 0.34
C ALA A 71 -8.83 -12.07 1.41
N LYS A 72 -10.10 -12.22 1.03
CA LYS A 72 -11.22 -12.38 1.95
C LYS A 72 -11.85 -13.74 1.76
N THR A 73 -12.23 -14.40 2.86
CA THR A 73 -13.03 -15.62 2.82
C THR A 73 -14.42 -15.35 2.21
N GLY A 74 -15.12 -16.42 1.85
CA GLY A 74 -16.58 -16.38 1.80
C GLY A 74 -17.16 -16.17 3.20
N PRO A 75 -18.47 -15.90 3.30
CA PRO A 75 -19.18 -15.86 4.58
C PRO A 75 -18.88 -17.08 5.43
N LEU A 76 -18.63 -16.85 6.71
CA LEU A 76 -18.42 -17.87 7.73
C LEU A 76 -19.64 -17.91 8.65
N PRO A 77 -20.37 -19.04 8.73
CA PRO A 77 -21.57 -19.15 9.58
C PRO A 77 -21.34 -18.74 11.04
N GLU A 78 -20.16 -19.01 11.59
CA GLU A 78 -19.77 -18.65 12.96
C GLU A 78 -19.61 -17.13 13.20
N LEU A 79 -19.52 -16.34 12.13
CA LEU A 79 -19.45 -14.89 12.18
C LEU A 79 -20.78 -14.23 11.79
N ALA A 80 -21.78 -15.02 11.38
CA ALA A 80 -23.09 -14.49 10.98
C ALA A 80 -23.76 -13.79 12.17
N GLY A 81 -24.12 -12.51 11.99
CA GLY A 81 -24.77 -11.69 13.01
C GLY A 81 -23.85 -11.22 14.15
N VAL A 82 -22.57 -11.59 14.16
CA VAL A 82 -21.61 -11.13 15.18
C VAL A 82 -21.24 -9.66 14.96
N ASN A 83 -21.02 -9.28 13.71
CA ASN A 83 -20.67 -7.92 13.29
C ASN A 83 -21.68 -7.42 12.25
N ASP A 84 -21.85 -6.11 12.14
CA ASP A 84 -22.62 -5.44 11.11
C ASP A 84 -21.72 -4.53 10.24
N PRO A 85 -22.23 -3.89 9.17
CA PRO A 85 -21.44 -2.97 8.36
C PRO A 85 -20.93 -1.71 9.09
N ARG A 86 -21.48 -1.37 10.26
CA ARG A 86 -21.03 -0.22 11.06
C ARG A 86 -19.86 -0.57 11.96
N THR A 87 -19.90 -1.76 12.56
CA THR A 87 -18.85 -2.26 13.46
C THR A 87 -17.71 -2.90 12.66
N GLU A 88 -18.02 -3.62 11.58
CA GLU A 88 -17.13 -4.40 10.69
C GLU A 88 -16.33 -5.51 11.37
N ALA A 89 -15.72 -5.27 12.53
CA ALA A 89 -14.90 -6.19 13.30
C ALA A 89 -15.04 -5.92 14.80
N SER A 90 -15.22 -6.97 15.59
CA SER A 90 -15.26 -6.90 17.06
C SER A 90 -14.10 -7.64 17.70
N LYS A 91 -13.49 -8.61 17.00
CA LYS A 91 -12.32 -9.34 17.47
C LYS A 91 -11.02 -8.55 17.23
N PRO A 92 -9.98 -8.79 18.05
CA PRO A 92 -8.65 -8.20 17.83
C PRO A 92 -8.06 -8.59 16.47
N ILE A 93 -7.27 -7.68 15.90
CA ILE A 93 -6.43 -8.00 14.73
C ILE A 93 -5.39 -9.04 15.15
N LEU A 94 -5.30 -10.14 14.43
CA LEU A 94 -4.34 -11.20 14.69
C LEU A 94 -3.13 -11.06 13.77
N ARG A 95 -1.93 -11.14 14.34
CA ARG A 95 -0.68 -11.26 13.58
C ARG A 95 -0.08 -12.63 13.81
N PHE A 96 0.20 -13.36 12.74
CA PHE A 96 0.92 -14.62 12.77
C PHE A 96 2.27 -14.43 12.07
N GLN A 97 3.18 -13.79 12.79
CA GLN A 97 4.42 -13.26 12.22
C GLN A 97 5.39 -14.36 11.78
N ASP A 98 5.41 -15.52 12.45
CA ASP A 98 6.23 -16.67 12.06
C ASP A 98 5.92 -17.20 10.66
N ARG A 99 4.76 -16.81 10.11
CA ARG A 99 4.28 -17.20 8.79
C ARG A 99 4.02 -16.02 7.89
N ASP A 100 4.43 -14.81 8.27
CA ASP A 100 4.24 -13.60 7.48
C ASP A 100 2.76 -13.29 7.15
N LEU A 101 1.84 -13.60 8.09
CA LEU A 101 0.40 -13.44 7.92
C LEU A 101 -0.22 -12.49 8.95
N TYR A 102 -1.32 -11.86 8.57
CA TYR A 102 -2.21 -11.18 9.50
C TYR A 102 -3.68 -11.34 9.10
N TYR A 103 -4.56 -11.25 10.09
CA TYR A 103 -5.99 -11.50 9.94
C TYR A 103 -6.81 -10.38 10.57
N ARG A 104 -7.94 -10.07 9.96
CA ARG A 104 -8.99 -9.22 10.56
C ARG A 104 -10.35 -9.65 10.07
N GLU A 105 -11.38 -9.36 10.85
CA GLU A 105 -12.76 -9.57 10.42
C GLU A 105 -13.17 -8.55 9.35
N HIS A 106 -14.11 -8.97 8.51
CA HIS A 106 -14.86 -8.19 7.54
C HIS A 106 -16.32 -8.63 7.63
N THR A 107 -17.05 -8.10 8.61
CA THR A 107 -18.41 -8.53 8.98
C THR A 107 -18.43 -10.02 9.32
N ASP A 108 -18.95 -10.86 8.42
CA ASP A 108 -19.09 -12.31 8.50
C ASP A 108 -17.95 -13.06 7.77
N ARG A 109 -16.87 -12.37 7.39
CA ARG A 109 -15.72 -12.92 6.65
C ARG A 109 -14.42 -12.65 7.41
N ILE A 110 -13.37 -13.40 7.05
CA ILE A 110 -12.00 -13.13 7.47
C ILE A 110 -11.19 -12.61 6.29
N GLY A 111 -10.49 -11.51 6.51
CA GLY A 111 -9.48 -10.98 5.62
C GLY A 111 -8.09 -11.48 6.02
N ILE A 112 -7.32 -11.94 5.04
CA ILE A 112 -6.01 -12.57 5.16
C ILE A 112 -5.03 -11.73 4.36
N GLY A 113 -4.11 -11.05 5.04
CA GLY A 113 -2.97 -10.40 4.40
C GLY A 113 -1.73 -11.26 4.51
N SER A 114 -0.94 -11.31 3.44
CA SER A 114 0.23 -12.18 3.34
C SER A 114 1.44 -11.44 2.82
N TYR A 115 2.53 -11.44 3.58
CA TYR A 115 3.87 -11.11 3.10
C TYR A 115 4.65 -12.37 2.68
N ALA A 116 4.06 -13.56 2.83
CA ALA A 116 4.66 -14.86 2.51
C ALA A 116 4.72 -15.15 1.00
N HIS A 117 5.28 -14.21 0.24
CA HIS A 117 5.47 -14.28 -1.20
C HIS A 117 6.77 -13.57 -1.61
N ARG A 118 7.23 -13.80 -2.84
CA ARG A 118 8.36 -13.02 -3.40
C ARG A 118 8.03 -11.53 -3.40
N PRO A 119 9.02 -10.62 -3.32
CA PRO A 119 8.76 -9.20 -3.58
C PRO A 119 8.15 -8.99 -4.97
N ILE A 120 7.16 -8.10 -5.07
CA ILE A 120 6.50 -7.75 -6.33
C ILE A 120 6.65 -6.25 -6.56
N PRO A 121 7.75 -5.80 -7.18
CA PRO A 121 7.95 -4.38 -7.51
C PRO A 121 6.88 -3.88 -8.47
N VAL A 122 6.41 -2.67 -8.21
CA VAL A 122 5.44 -1.97 -9.06
C VAL A 122 6.10 -0.71 -9.59
N ASP A 123 6.01 -0.51 -10.90
CA ASP A 123 6.38 0.74 -11.55
C ASP A 123 5.17 1.70 -11.50
N PRO A 124 5.21 2.77 -10.68
CA PRO A 124 4.08 3.66 -10.52
C PRO A 124 3.73 4.43 -11.80
N ALA A 125 4.67 4.56 -12.75
CA ALA A 125 4.44 5.24 -14.03
C ALA A 125 3.63 4.39 -15.02
N ARG A 126 3.50 3.07 -14.77
CA ARG A 126 2.76 2.13 -15.63
C ARG A 126 1.36 1.81 -15.11
N LEU A 127 0.98 2.35 -13.96
CA LEU A 127 -0.36 2.14 -13.40
C LEU A 127 -1.38 3.00 -14.16
N PRO A 128 -2.61 2.51 -14.36
CA PRO A 128 -3.66 3.29 -15.00
C PRO A 128 -4.00 4.53 -14.17
N ALA A 129 -4.51 5.56 -14.84
CA ALA A 129 -5.13 6.69 -14.16
C ALA A 129 -6.34 6.22 -13.35
N TYR A 130 -6.82 7.07 -12.43
CA TYR A 130 -7.93 6.71 -11.54
C TYR A 130 -9.18 6.27 -12.30
N ASP A 131 -9.59 7.03 -13.32
CA ASP A 131 -10.82 6.76 -14.09
C ASP A 131 -10.67 5.58 -15.08
N ASP A 132 -9.43 5.20 -15.42
CA ASP A 132 -9.14 4.06 -16.31
C ASP A 132 -8.92 2.74 -15.56
N ALA A 133 -8.74 2.80 -14.24
CA ALA A 133 -8.50 1.62 -13.44
C ALA A 133 -9.80 0.81 -13.25
N PRO A 134 -9.78 -0.52 -13.48
CA PRO A 134 -10.99 -1.35 -13.33
C PRO A 134 -11.64 -1.30 -11.94
N VAL A 135 -10.84 -0.99 -10.91
CA VAL A 135 -11.32 -0.82 -9.53
C VAL A 135 -10.67 0.40 -8.90
N MET A 136 -9.33 0.43 -8.88
CA MET A 136 -8.52 1.58 -8.49
C MET A 136 -7.06 1.33 -8.88
N PRO A 137 -6.23 2.36 -9.10
CA PRO A 137 -4.84 2.19 -9.53
C PRO A 137 -3.95 1.37 -8.58
N SER A 138 -4.30 1.33 -7.29
CA SER A 138 -3.58 0.55 -6.29
C SER A 138 -3.98 -0.92 -6.24
N SER A 139 -5.02 -1.34 -6.98
CA SER A 139 -5.48 -2.73 -7.02
C SER A 139 -4.96 -3.43 -8.28
N LEU A 140 -4.06 -4.38 -8.08
CA LEU A 140 -3.47 -5.18 -9.14
C LEU A 140 -4.16 -6.55 -9.26
N PRO A 141 -4.04 -7.22 -10.42
CA PRO A 141 -4.47 -8.60 -10.56
C PRO A 141 -3.88 -9.49 -9.46
N PHE A 142 -4.72 -10.32 -8.86
CA PHE A 142 -4.29 -11.27 -7.84
C PHE A 142 -3.48 -12.39 -8.49
N THR A 143 -2.42 -12.84 -7.82
CA THR A 143 -1.56 -13.94 -8.29
C THR A 143 -1.73 -15.16 -7.38
N PRO A 144 -2.57 -16.15 -7.75
CA PRO A 144 -2.86 -17.31 -6.91
C PRO A 144 -1.63 -18.08 -6.46
N GLU A 145 -0.60 -18.13 -7.29
CA GLU A 145 0.65 -18.84 -7.05
C GLU A 145 1.42 -18.20 -5.89
N ASP A 146 1.49 -16.86 -5.86
CA ASP A 146 2.15 -16.10 -4.80
C ASP A 146 1.37 -16.22 -3.48
N PHE A 147 0.04 -16.40 -3.51
CA PHE A 147 -0.78 -16.59 -2.31
C PHE A 147 -0.90 -18.04 -1.84
N ALA A 148 -0.52 -19.03 -2.65
CA ALA A 148 -0.72 -20.44 -2.33
C ALA A 148 -0.09 -20.87 -0.97
N PRO A 149 1.13 -20.42 -0.59
CA PRO A 149 1.70 -20.72 0.73
C PRO A 149 0.86 -20.17 1.90
N ALA A 150 0.35 -18.95 1.75
CA ALA A 150 -0.52 -18.30 2.72
C ALA A 150 -1.86 -19.02 2.85
N GLY A 151 -2.46 -19.41 1.72
CA GLY A 151 -3.71 -20.16 1.69
C GLY A 151 -3.61 -21.50 2.42
N ARG A 152 -2.50 -22.23 2.22
CA ARG A 152 -2.24 -23.49 2.95
C ARG A 152 -2.09 -23.26 4.45
N THR A 153 -1.31 -22.24 4.84
CA THR A 153 -1.09 -21.91 6.25
C THR A 153 -2.38 -21.49 6.94
N ALA A 154 -3.15 -20.59 6.33
CA ALA A 154 -4.44 -20.16 6.85
C ALA A 154 -5.42 -21.33 7.02
N SER A 155 -5.44 -22.27 6.06
CA SER A 155 -6.24 -23.49 6.16
C SER A 155 -5.74 -24.42 7.27
N SER A 156 -4.44 -24.49 7.55
CA SER A 156 -3.93 -25.31 8.66
C SER A 156 -4.26 -24.73 10.04
N CYS A 157 -4.25 -23.40 10.19
CA CYS A 157 -4.60 -22.72 11.45
C CYS A 157 -6.10 -22.71 11.70
N SER A 158 -6.89 -22.68 10.64
CA SER A 158 -8.34 -22.78 10.70
C SER A 158 -8.83 -23.50 9.43
N PRO A 159 -9.07 -24.83 9.51
CA PRO A 159 -9.50 -25.67 8.38
C PRO A 159 -10.74 -25.15 7.65
N ARG A 160 -11.54 -24.32 8.32
CA ARG A 160 -12.80 -23.75 7.81
C ARG A 160 -12.62 -22.45 7.03
N SER A 161 -11.41 -21.86 7.06
CA SER A 161 -11.04 -20.63 6.30
C SER A 161 -10.79 -20.88 4.80
N ALA A 162 -10.82 -22.15 4.35
CA ALA A 162 -10.31 -22.56 3.04
C ALA A 162 -11.13 -22.04 1.83
N ARG A 163 -12.37 -21.57 2.04
CA ARG A 163 -13.20 -21.04 0.95
C ARG A 163 -13.01 -19.53 0.82
N ALA A 164 -12.03 -19.11 0.00
CA ALA A 164 -11.83 -17.69 -0.32
C ALA A 164 -12.88 -17.18 -1.31
N GLY A 165 -13.50 -16.03 -1.01
CA GLY A 165 -14.57 -15.43 -1.82
C GLY A 165 -14.08 -14.31 -2.73
N SER A 166 -13.30 -13.35 -2.21
CA SER A 166 -12.72 -12.27 -3.03
C SER A 166 -11.22 -12.12 -2.77
N ARG A 167 -10.46 -11.83 -3.82
CA ARG A 167 -8.98 -11.86 -3.80
C ARG A 167 -8.43 -10.66 -4.56
N ARG A 168 -7.50 -9.90 -3.98
CA ARG A 168 -6.88 -8.71 -4.60
C ARG A 168 -5.42 -8.58 -4.17
N ALA A 169 -4.57 -8.09 -5.07
CA ALA A 169 -3.27 -7.57 -4.70
C ALA A 169 -3.38 -6.04 -4.59
N SER A 170 -2.72 -5.45 -3.59
CA SER A 170 -2.75 -4.01 -3.33
C SER A 170 -1.34 -3.44 -3.26
N THR A 171 -1.10 -2.31 -3.93
CA THR A 171 0.20 -1.63 -3.91
C THR A 171 0.36 -0.81 -2.64
N ALA A 172 1.47 -1.01 -1.95
CA ALA A 172 1.88 -0.24 -0.78
C ALA A 172 3.26 0.39 -1.00
N SER A 173 3.52 1.46 -0.28
CA SER A 173 4.84 2.10 -0.24
C SER A 173 5.77 1.30 0.66
N SER A 174 6.99 1.01 0.19
CA SER A 174 8.06 0.46 1.04
C SER A 174 9.32 1.33 0.94
N PRO A 175 10.04 1.57 2.06
CA PRO A 175 11.33 2.26 2.00
C PRO A 175 12.30 1.48 1.11
N SER A 176 13.00 2.15 0.20
CA SER A 176 13.97 1.48 -0.68
C SER A 176 15.36 1.32 -0.06
N ARG A 177 15.60 1.88 1.14
CA ARG A 177 16.87 1.73 1.87
C ARG A 177 16.86 0.47 2.78
N PRO A 178 17.99 -0.24 2.92
CA PRO A 178 18.11 -1.41 3.80
C PRO A 178 17.93 -1.10 5.30
N THR A 179 17.77 0.16 5.68
CA THR A 179 17.59 0.63 7.07
C THR A 179 16.12 0.65 7.52
N ALA A 180 15.29 -0.29 7.08
CA ALA A 180 14.01 -0.57 7.77
C ALA A 180 14.22 -1.00 9.24
N CYS A 181 15.48 -1.18 9.68
CA CYS A 181 15.86 -1.26 11.07
C CYS A 181 15.85 0.12 11.75
N ARG A 182 14.82 0.39 12.56
CA ARG A 182 15.05 1.16 13.80
C ARG A 182 15.95 0.32 14.70
N SER A 183 17.26 0.62 14.66
CA SER A 183 18.30 0.41 15.69
C SER A 183 18.36 -0.89 16.53
N SER A 184 17.67 -1.98 16.18
CA SER A 184 17.54 -3.14 17.06
C SER A 184 17.70 -4.52 16.41
N ALA A 185 17.99 -4.64 15.12
CA ALA A 185 18.18 -5.96 14.49
C ALA A 185 19.66 -6.37 14.45
N SER A 186 19.91 -7.62 14.87
CA SER A 186 21.24 -8.23 15.02
C SER A 186 21.98 -8.44 13.67
N PRO A 187 23.33 -8.27 13.64
CA PRO A 187 24.17 -8.28 12.43
C PRO A 187 24.15 -9.56 11.60
N ALA A 188 23.62 -10.68 12.12
CA ALA A 188 23.58 -11.96 11.40
C ALA A 188 22.70 -11.93 10.12
N ARG A 189 21.70 -11.05 10.04
CA ARG A 189 20.80 -10.98 8.86
C ARG A 189 21.38 -10.22 7.67
N CYS A 190 22.43 -9.42 7.86
CA CYS A 190 23.04 -8.65 6.77
C CYS A 190 23.91 -9.50 5.83
N ALA A 191 24.39 -10.67 6.26
CA ALA A 191 25.32 -11.48 5.48
C ALA A 191 24.66 -12.32 4.38
N ALA A 192 23.36 -12.60 4.48
CA ALA A 192 22.65 -13.51 3.57
C ALA A 192 22.19 -12.88 2.25
N SER A 193 22.33 -11.56 2.06
CA SER A 193 21.77 -10.85 0.91
C SER A 193 22.72 -10.69 -0.29
N GLY A 194 24.01 -11.02 -0.17
CA GLY A 194 24.94 -10.98 -1.31
C GLY A 194 25.34 -9.59 -1.80
N TRP A 195 25.19 -8.54 -0.99
CA TRP A 195 25.60 -7.17 -1.35
C TRP A 195 27.00 -6.82 -0.83
N PRO A 196 27.83 -6.09 -1.61
CA PRO A 196 29.17 -5.71 -1.18
C PRO A 196 29.10 -4.75 0.01
N ARG A 197 29.88 -5.06 1.05
CA ARG A 197 30.04 -4.22 2.24
C ARG A 197 30.69 -2.90 1.84
N ARG A 198 29.95 -1.79 1.89
CA ARG A 198 30.52 -0.46 2.06
C ARG A 198 29.76 0.24 3.19
N CYS A 199 30.23 -0.01 4.41
CA CYS A 199 30.06 0.93 5.51
C CYS A 199 31.26 1.88 5.45
N GLY A 200 30.98 3.17 5.29
CA GLY A 200 31.85 4.29 5.57
C GLY A 200 30.99 5.34 6.26
#